data_AF-A0A950QZ90-F1
#
_entry.id   AF-A0A950QZ90-F1
#
_cell.length_a   1.000
_cell.length_b   1.000
_cell.length_c   1.000
_cell.angle_alpha   90.00
_cell.angle_beta   90.00
_cell.angle_gamma   90.00
#
_symmetry.space_group_name_H-M   'P 1'
#
loop_
_entity.id
_entity.type
_entity.pdbx_description
1 polymer ?
#
loop_
_entity_poly.entity_id
_entity_poly.type
_entity_poly.pdbx_seq_one_letter_code
_entity_poly.pdbx_strand_id
1 'polypeptide(L)'
;MASLLLGYAAGGYVDNNAAFYRSRPYYAGFVQDGWKISKRLTLDFGVRYDVQIPWKERYNELNSGFDFSSKNPVSDQIIANWNQLTAAYNGSHPNHPYGGYPTPPAVIYGGVLFAGKNGRPQRAYTRDWSNVQPRLGIAWQVASRTDIRTGAGVYYRQP
;
A
#
# COMPACT_ATOMS: atom_id res chain seq x y z
N MET A 1 -7.00 -27.67 -48.57
CA MET A 1 -7.79 -27.51 -47.34
C MET A 1 -7.83 -28.85 -46.62
N ALA A 2 -7.11 -28.97 -45.50
CA ALA A 2 -7.32 -29.98 -44.46
C ALA A 2 -6.31 -29.72 -43.33
N SER A 3 -6.76 -29.16 -42.21
CA SER A 3 -6.00 -29.10 -40.95
C SER A 3 -6.98 -28.89 -39.80
N LEU A 4 -7.59 -29.98 -39.33
CA LEU A 4 -8.31 -30.01 -38.05
C LEU A 4 -8.43 -31.48 -37.58
N LEU A 5 -7.43 -32.03 -36.88
CA LEU A 5 -7.66 -33.16 -35.96
C LEU A 5 -6.45 -33.55 -35.06
N LEU A 6 -5.75 -32.60 -34.45
CA LEU A 6 -4.96 -32.84 -33.24
C LEU A 6 -4.88 -31.49 -32.54
N GLY A 7 -5.60 -31.33 -31.43
CA GLY A 7 -5.66 -30.08 -30.65
C GLY A 7 -4.34 -29.75 -29.97
N TYR A 8 -3.27 -29.57 -30.75
CA TYR A 8 -2.00 -29.07 -30.28
C TYR A 8 -2.14 -27.57 -30.05
N ALA A 9 -1.81 -27.12 -28.84
CA ALA A 9 -1.79 -25.69 -28.51
C ALA A 9 -0.80 -24.98 -29.45
N ALA A 10 -1.30 -24.08 -30.31
CA ALA A 10 -0.52 -23.34 -31.31
C ALA A 10 0.31 -22.18 -30.72
N GLY A 11 0.57 -22.24 -29.41
CA GLY A 11 1.22 -21.19 -28.64
C GLY A 11 0.60 -21.07 -27.26
N GLY A 12 1.45 -20.82 -26.27
CA GLY A 12 1.06 -20.49 -24.91
C GLY A 12 1.82 -19.24 -24.49
N TYR A 13 1.10 -18.28 -23.93
CA TYR A 13 1.71 -17.14 -23.27
C TYR A 13 1.85 -17.48 -21.79
N VAL A 14 3.06 -17.39 -21.26
CA VAL A 14 3.30 -17.44 -19.82
C VAL A 14 3.84 -16.08 -19.42
N ASP A 15 3.04 -15.35 -18.65
CA ASP A 15 3.49 -14.14 -17.98
C ASP A 15 4.64 -14.50 -17.04
N ASN A 16 5.87 -14.11 -17.39
CA ASN A 16 7.00 -14.14 -16.48
C ASN A 16 6.96 -12.87 -15.62
N ASN A 17 5.98 -12.81 -14.73
CA ASN A 17 5.87 -11.71 -13.78
C ASN A 17 7.04 -11.78 -12.79
N ALA A 18 7.65 -10.62 -12.51
CA ALA A 18 8.70 -10.51 -11.52
C ALA A 18 8.24 -11.13 -10.19
N ALA A 19 8.95 -12.18 -9.76
CA ALA A 19 8.68 -12.82 -8.48
C ALA A 19 9.12 -11.87 -7.37
N PHE A 20 8.17 -11.13 -6.79
CA PHE A 20 8.47 -10.23 -5.69
C PHE A 20 8.92 -11.03 -4.46
N TYR A 21 10.20 -10.96 -4.12
CA TYR A 21 10.71 -11.53 -2.88
C TYR A 21 10.51 -10.53 -1.73
N ARG A 22 9.29 -10.51 -1.19
CA ARG A 22 8.86 -9.58 -0.15
C ARG A 22 8.99 -10.20 1.25
N SER A 23 9.48 -9.41 2.20
CA SER A 23 9.48 -9.74 3.63
C SER A 23 8.71 -8.68 4.43
N ARG A 24 7.90 -9.14 5.39
CA ARG A 24 7.12 -8.29 6.32
C ARG A 24 7.20 -8.85 7.74
N PRO A 25 8.35 -8.71 8.44
CA PRO A 25 8.47 -9.22 9.80
C PRO A 25 7.47 -8.54 10.74
N TYR A 26 6.99 -9.30 11.71
CA TYR A 26 6.05 -8.86 12.72
C TYR A 26 6.59 -9.24 14.09
N TYR A 27 6.66 -8.26 14.99
CA TYR A 27 7.09 -8.48 16.37
C TYR A 27 5.96 -8.09 17.30
N ALA A 28 5.73 -8.90 18.33
CA ALA A 28 4.72 -8.65 19.33
C ALA A 28 5.23 -9.05 20.71
N GLY A 29 4.86 -8.27 21.72
CA GLY A 29 5.12 -8.57 23.12
C GLY A 29 3.90 -8.26 23.98
N PHE A 30 3.70 -9.01 25.06
CA PHE A 30 2.65 -8.72 26.02
C PHE A 30 3.14 -8.91 27.45
N VAL A 31 2.64 -8.07 28.35
CA VAL A 31 2.78 -8.22 29.80
C VAL A 31 1.43 -7.95 30.43
N GLN A 32 1.09 -8.72 31.46
CA GLN A 32 -0.12 -8.51 32.26
C GLN A 32 0.18 -8.92 33.70
N ASP A 33 -0.37 -8.16 34.64
CA ASP A 33 -0.28 -8.43 36.07
C ASP A 33 -1.63 -8.15 36.75
N GLY A 34 -1.84 -8.78 37.90
CA GLY A 34 -3.04 -8.68 38.69
C GLY A 34 -2.70 -8.36 40.14
N TRP A 35 -3.12 -7.19 40.61
CA TRP A 35 -2.82 -6.71 41.95
C TRP A 35 -4.06 -6.74 42.85
N LYS A 36 -3.99 -7.51 43.93
CA LYS A 36 -4.98 -7.47 45.01
C LYS A 36 -4.75 -6.24 45.88
N ILE A 37 -5.48 -5.18 45.59
CA ILE A 37 -5.47 -3.94 46.40
C ILE A 37 -6.04 -4.20 47.79
N SER A 38 -7.07 -5.05 47.89
CA SER A 38 -7.63 -5.51 49.16
C SER A 38 -8.21 -6.91 49.06
N LYS A 39 -8.77 -7.44 50.15
CA LYS A 39 -9.48 -8.73 50.15
C LYS A 39 -10.71 -8.75 49.24
N ARG A 40 -11.21 -7.57 48.84
CA ARG A 40 -12.42 -7.39 48.02
C ARG A 40 -12.16 -6.73 46.68
N LEU A 41 -10.97 -6.18 46.45
CA LEU A 41 -10.66 -5.38 45.25
C LEU A 41 -9.38 -5.87 44.60
N THR A 42 -9.50 -6.26 43.33
CA THR A 42 -8.38 -6.63 42.47
C THR A 42 -8.37 -5.70 41.25
N LEU A 43 -7.17 -5.24 40.90
CA LEU A 43 -6.88 -4.50 39.69
C LEU A 43 -6.10 -5.39 38.74
N ASP A 44 -6.59 -5.55 37.51
CA ASP A 44 -5.91 -6.26 36.44
C ASP A 44 -5.41 -5.23 35.43
N PHE A 45 -4.13 -5.26 35.08
CA PHE A 45 -3.57 -4.33 34.10
C PHE A 45 -2.59 -5.04 33.17
N GLY A 46 -2.54 -4.58 31.93
CA GLY A 46 -1.60 -5.15 30.97
C GLY A 46 -1.38 -4.24 29.77
N VAL A 47 -0.31 -4.52 29.05
CA VAL A 47 0.06 -3.83 27.83
C VAL A 47 0.49 -4.86 26.81
N ARG A 48 0.02 -4.68 25.58
CA ARG A 48 0.52 -5.41 24.41
C ARG A 48 1.16 -4.41 23.45
N TYR A 49 2.30 -4.76 22.90
CA TYR A 49 2.98 -3.96 21.88
C TYR A 49 3.15 -4.79 20.62
N ASP A 50 2.65 -4.27 19.50
CA ASP A 50 2.71 -4.91 18.20
C ASP A 50 3.44 -3.99 17.21
N VAL A 51 4.45 -4.46 16.50
CA VAL A 51 5.12 -3.69 15.44
C VAL A 51 5.19 -4.52 14.16
N GLN A 52 4.57 -4.00 13.11
CA GLN A 52 4.61 -4.60 11.79
C GLN A 52 5.61 -3.84 10.93
N ILE A 53 6.63 -4.55 10.48
CA ILE A 53 7.68 -3.95 9.68
C ILE A 53 7.19 -3.87 8.23
N PRO A 54 7.26 -2.68 7.58
CA PRO A 54 6.82 -2.50 6.20
C PRO A 54 7.50 -3.46 5.23
N TRP A 55 6.78 -3.80 4.15
CA TRP A 55 7.31 -4.63 3.07
C TRP A 55 8.67 -4.13 2.59
N LYS A 56 9.64 -5.04 2.58
CA LYS A 56 10.92 -4.88 1.89
C LYS A 56 10.98 -5.93 0.78
N GLU A 57 11.25 -5.48 -0.42
CA GLU A 57 11.51 -6.33 -1.59
C GLU A 57 13.03 -6.38 -1.82
N ARG A 58 13.57 -7.57 -2.13
CA ARG A 58 15.02 -7.82 -2.21
C ARG A 58 15.67 -7.08 -3.38
N TYR A 59 14.97 -6.90 -4.49
CA TYR A 59 15.46 -6.34 -5.75
C TYR A 59 15.05 -4.88 -5.99
N ASN A 60 14.46 -4.21 -4.99
CA ASN A 60 14.02 -2.81 -5.08
C ASN A 60 12.99 -2.57 -6.21
N GLU A 61 12.10 -3.55 -6.43
CA GLU A 61 11.04 -3.52 -7.45
C GLU A 61 9.68 -3.11 -6.90
N LEU A 62 9.59 -2.83 -5.60
CA LEU A 62 8.35 -2.44 -4.95
C LEU A 62 8.01 -0.99 -5.35
N ASN A 63 6.86 -0.80 -6.00
CA ASN A 63 6.36 0.53 -6.35
C ASN A 63 6.14 1.36 -5.07
N SER A 64 6.88 2.47 -4.95
CA SER A 64 6.85 3.36 -3.77
C SER A 64 5.98 4.61 -3.97
N GLY A 65 5.35 4.75 -5.14
CA GLY A 65 4.43 5.85 -5.43
C GLY A 65 4.52 6.37 -6.87
N PHE A 66 3.94 7.55 -7.09
CA PHE A 66 3.98 8.26 -8.36
C PHE A 66 4.59 9.64 -8.16
N ASP A 67 5.53 9.99 -9.02
CA ASP A 67 6.18 11.31 -9.02
C ASP A 67 5.52 12.20 -10.05
N PHE A 68 4.93 13.30 -9.60
CA PHE A 68 4.22 14.26 -10.43
C PHE A 68 5.13 15.35 -11.02
N SER A 69 6.40 15.44 -10.62
CA SER A 69 7.32 16.50 -11.07
C SER A 69 8.44 16.00 -11.97
N SER A 70 8.74 14.71 -11.97
CA SER A 70 9.70 14.12 -12.90
C SER A 70 9.16 14.07 -14.33
N LYS A 71 9.96 14.48 -15.32
CA LYS A 71 9.64 14.33 -16.74
C LYS A 71 9.40 12.85 -17.05
N ASN A 72 8.26 12.53 -17.65
CA ASN A 72 7.95 11.18 -18.05
C ASN A 72 8.94 10.72 -19.15
N PRO A 73 9.55 9.52 -19.04
CA PRO A 73 10.48 9.02 -20.04
C PRO A 73 9.91 8.94 -21.46
N VAL A 74 8.60 8.74 -21.61
CA VAL A 74 7.92 8.70 -22.93
C VAL A 74 7.26 10.03 -23.31
N SER A 75 7.50 11.11 -22.54
CA SER A 75 6.95 12.45 -22.81
C SER A 75 7.20 12.89 -24.25
N ASP A 76 8.45 12.79 -24.73
CA ASP A 76 8.84 13.30 -26.04
C ASP A 76 8.18 12.51 -27.18
N GLN A 77 8.06 11.19 -27.02
CA GLN A 77 7.40 10.32 -27.99
C GLN A 77 5.88 10.61 -28.06
N ILE A 78 5.23 10.81 -26.92
CA ILE A 78 3.80 11.14 -26.87
C ILE A 78 3.54 12.51 -27.51
N ILE A 79 4.36 13.52 -27.18
CA ILE A 79 4.23 14.87 -27.75
C ILE A 79 4.47 14.86 -29.26
N ALA A 80 5.45 14.10 -29.75
CA ALA A 80 5.69 13.94 -31.18
C ALA A 80 4.47 13.35 -31.91
N ASN A 81 3.89 12.27 -31.37
CA ASN A 81 2.69 11.66 -31.92
C ASN A 81 1.47 12.60 -31.84
N TRP A 82 1.32 13.35 -30.74
CA TRP A 82 0.25 14.33 -30.61
C TRP A 82 0.36 15.42 -31.67
N ASN A 83 1.56 15.97 -31.89
CA ASN A 83 1.78 16.96 -32.95
C ASN A 83 1.42 16.44 -34.35
N GLN A 84 1.72 15.17 -34.64
CA GLN A 84 1.32 14.54 -35.90
C GLN A 84 -0.20 14.44 -36.04
N LEU A 85 -0.91 14.07 -34.97
CA LEU A 85 -2.37 14.01 -34.96
C LEU A 85 -2.99 15.40 -35.13
N THR A 86 -2.45 16.42 -34.46
CA THR A 86 -2.90 17.81 -34.61
C THR A 86 -2.72 18.29 -36.05
N ALA A 87 -1.57 18.03 -36.68
CA ALA A 87 -1.32 18.41 -38.07
C ALA A 87 -2.28 17.69 -39.05
N ALA A 88 -2.50 16.39 -38.85
CA ALA A 88 -3.40 15.61 -39.69
C ALA A 88 -4.86 16.07 -39.56
N TYR A 89 -5.31 16.37 -38.34
CA TYR A 89 -6.66 16.87 -38.09
C TYR A 89 -6.89 18.26 -38.70
N ASN A 90 -5.97 19.20 -38.46
CA ASN A 90 -6.07 20.55 -39.00
C ASN A 90 -5.99 20.58 -40.53
N GLY A 91 -5.18 19.69 -41.13
CA GLY A 91 -5.08 19.57 -42.59
C GLY A 91 -6.35 18.99 -43.24
N SER A 92 -7.11 18.16 -42.53
CA SER A 92 -8.34 17.52 -43.04
C SER A 92 -9.62 18.33 -42.78
N HIS A 93 -9.56 19.33 -41.89
CA HIS A 93 -10.74 20.07 -41.43
C HIS A 93 -10.46 21.58 -41.30
N PRO A 94 -10.21 22.30 -42.41
CA PRO A 94 -9.76 23.70 -42.38
C PRO A 94 -10.72 24.68 -41.69
N ASN A 95 -12.02 24.35 -41.60
CA ASN A 95 -13.02 25.12 -40.87
C ASN A 95 -13.51 24.31 -39.66
N HIS A 96 -12.88 24.48 -38.50
CA HIS A 96 -13.31 23.82 -37.25
C HIS A 96 -14.28 24.72 -36.46
N PRO A 97 -15.60 24.48 -36.48
CA PRO A 97 -16.58 25.32 -35.78
C PRO A 97 -16.47 25.27 -34.25
N TYR A 98 -15.70 24.33 -33.68
CA TYR A 98 -15.55 24.14 -32.24
C TYR A 98 -14.10 24.22 -31.73
N GLY A 99 -13.17 24.75 -32.55
CA GLY A 99 -11.74 24.75 -32.24
C GLY A 99 -11.03 23.48 -32.76
N GLY A 100 -9.77 23.65 -33.17
CA GLY A 100 -8.93 22.58 -33.73
C GLY A 100 -8.51 21.52 -32.70
N TYR A 101 -7.61 20.62 -33.10
CA TYR A 101 -7.03 19.66 -32.15
C TYR A 101 -6.25 20.41 -31.07
N PRO A 102 -6.38 20.06 -29.78
CA PRO A 102 -5.72 20.77 -28.70
C PRO A 102 -4.18 20.74 -28.86
N THR A 103 -3.52 21.86 -28.53
CA THR A 103 -2.06 21.96 -28.53
C THR A 103 -1.47 21.07 -27.44
N PRO A 104 -0.50 20.19 -27.76
CA PRO A 104 0.14 19.38 -26.73
C PRO A 104 0.89 20.23 -25.70
N PRO A 105 0.98 19.76 -24.44
CA PRO A 105 1.85 20.37 -23.45
C PRO A 105 3.32 20.23 -23.84
N ALA A 106 4.16 21.15 -23.36
CA ALA A 106 5.60 21.14 -23.64
C ALA A 106 6.33 19.92 -23.04
N VAL A 107 5.87 19.45 -21.87
CA VAL A 107 6.40 18.28 -21.17
C VAL A 107 5.25 17.58 -20.46
N ILE A 108 5.24 16.26 -20.52
CA ILE A 108 4.38 15.40 -19.71
C ILE A 108 5.19 14.95 -18.51
N TYR A 109 4.71 15.31 -17.32
CA TYR A 109 5.28 14.89 -16.06
C TYR A 109 4.54 13.66 -15.53
N GLY A 110 5.23 12.84 -14.75
CA GLY A 110 4.66 11.61 -14.23
C GLY A 110 5.60 10.42 -14.39
N GLY A 111 5.87 9.70 -13.31
CA GLY A 111 6.62 8.45 -13.35
C GLY A 111 6.37 7.58 -12.14
N VAL A 112 6.32 6.26 -12.37
CA VAL A 112 6.26 5.28 -11.28
C VAL A 112 7.59 5.28 -10.55
N LEU A 113 7.53 5.29 -9.22
CA LEU A 113 8.70 5.25 -8.36
C LEU A 113 8.91 3.87 -7.79
N PHE A 114 10.17 3.52 -7.58
CA PHE A 114 10.57 2.24 -6.99
C PHE A 114 11.29 2.48 -5.65
N ALA A 115 10.93 1.68 -4.64
CA ALA A 115 11.59 1.66 -3.33
C ALA A 115 13.06 1.29 -3.50
N GLY A 116 13.99 1.94 -2.80
CA GLY A 116 15.43 1.62 -2.84
C GLY A 116 16.21 2.15 -4.05
N LYS A 117 15.57 2.87 -4.99
CA LYS A 117 16.25 3.57 -6.10
C LYS A 117 16.36 5.08 -5.84
N ASN A 118 17.40 5.72 -6.35
CA ASN A 118 17.61 7.19 -6.30
C ASN A 118 17.53 7.79 -4.88
N GLY A 119 18.16 7.13 -3.89
CA GLY A 119 18.19 7.59 -2.50
C GLY A 119 16.90 7.35 -1.70
N ARG A 120 15.88 6.71 -2.29
CA ARG A 120 14.61 6.42 -1.59
C ARG A 120 14.71 5.21 -0.67
N PRO A 121 13.96 5.19 0.45
CA PRO A 121 13.96 4.04 1.36
C PRO A 121 13.62 2.73 0.64
N GLN A 122 14.29 1.63 1.02
CA GLN A 122 14.01 0.27 0.52
C GLN A 122 12.67 -0.31 1.02
N ARG A 123 11.94 0.43 1.86
CA ARG A 123 10.66 0.02 2.44
C ARG A 123 9.54 0.89 1.89
N ALA A 124 8.42 0.25 1.59
CA ALA A 124 7.27 0.86 0.90
C ALA A 124 6.63 2.03 1.67
N TYR A 125 6.70 2.02 3.00
CA TYR A 125 6.12 3.05 3.87
C TYR A 125 6.93 3.17 5.16
N THR A 126 6.72 4.27 5.89
CA THR A 126 7.31 4.48 7.22
C THR A 126 6.78 3.46 8.21
N ARG A 127 7.65 2.95 9.07
CA ARG A 127 7.27 2.00 10.11
C ARG A 127 6.45 2.70 11.18
N ASP A 128 5.28 2.16 11.49
CA ASP A 128 4.45 2.62 12.60
C ASP A 128 4.88 1.93 13.89
N TRP A 129 5.20 2.73 14.91
CA TRP A 129 5.61 2.29 16.24
C TRP A 129 4.54 2.54 17.31
N SER A 130 3.37 3.07 16.94
CA SER A 130 2.37 3.60 17.87
C SER A 130 1.38 2.56 18.43
N ASN A 131 1.46 1.31 17.97
CA ASN A 131 0.53 0.21 18.30
C ASN A 131 0.72 -0.36 19.73
N VAL A 132 0.66 0.51 20.75
CA VAL A 132 0.67 0.15 22.17
C VAL A 132 -0.77 0.01 22.65
N GLN A 133 -1.14 -1.20 23.06
CA GLN A 133 -2.49 -1.62 23.42
C GLN A 133 -2.61 -1.82 24.94
N PRO A 134 -2.88 -0.77 25.72
CA PRO A 134 -3.16 -0.90 27.14
C PRO A 134 -4.52 -1.53 27.40
N ARG A 135 -4.62 -2.28 28.50
CA ARG A 135 -5.85 -2.85 29.06
C ARG A 135 -5.86 -2.69 30.57
N LEU A 136 -7.02 -2.36 31.11
CA LEU A 136 -7.27 -2.18 32.53
C LEU A 136 -8.60 -2.84 32.88
N GLY A 137 -8.62 -3.59 33.98
CA GLY A 137 -9.79 -4.26 34.53
C GLY A 137 -9.84 -4.12 36.04
N ILE A 138 -11.05 -4.11 36.58
CA ILE A 138 -11.31 -4.08 38.02
C ILE A 138 -12.26 -5.24 38.33
N ALA A 139 -11.96 -5.96 39.41
CA ALA A 139 -12.87 -6.92 40.03
C ALA A 139 -13.12 -6.51 41.48
N TRP A 140 -14.39 -6.30 41.83
CA TRP A 140 -14.79 -5.82 43.15
C TRP A 140 -15.93 -6.64 43.74
N GLN A 141 -15.70 -7.18 44.93
CA GLN A 141 -16.72 -7.80 45.76
C GLN A 141 -17.54 -6.72 46.48
N VAL A 142 -18.73 -6.42 45.94
CA VAL A 142 -19.63 -5.38 46.47
C VAL A 142 -20.48 -5.88 47.64
N ALA A 143 -20.72 -7.18 47.74
CA ALA A 143 -21.40 -7.82 48.88
C ALA A 143 -20.83 -9.23 49.11
N SER A 144 -21.18 -9.87 50.23
CA SER A 144 -20.65 -11.19 50.62
C SER A 144 -20.85 -12.30 49.58
N ARG A 145 -21.77 -12.12 48.62
CA ARG A 145 -22.04 -13.05 47.51
C ARG A 145 -22.20 -12.35 46.16
N THR A 146 -21.66 -11.14 46.01
CA THR A 146 -21.83 -10.35 44.80
C THR A 146 -20.52 -9.72 44.38
N ASP A 147 -20.12 -10.00 43.13
CA ASP A 147 -18.93 -9.47 42.50
C ASP A 147 -19.31 -8.70 41.24
N ILE A 148 -18.64 -7.56 41.01
CA ILE A 148 -18.73 -6.77 39.79
C ILE A 148 -17.36 -6.77 39.12
N ARG A 149 -17.36 -6.97 37.80
CA ARG A 149 -16.15 -6.88 36.98
C ARG A 149 -16.39 -5.92 35.82
N THR A 150 -15.42 -5.06 35.56
CA THR A 150 -15.46 -4.11 34.46
C THR A 150 -14.05 -3.83 33.94
N GLY A 151 -13.92 -3.33 32.72
CA GLY A 151 -12.63 -3.03 32.13
C GLY A 151 -12.72 -2.33 30.77
N ALA A 152 -11.59 -1.78 30.33
CA ALA A 152 -11.44 -1.08 29.07
C ALA A 152 -10.03 -1.29 28.49
N GLY A 153 -9.88 -1.12 27.18
CA GLY A 153 -8.59 -1.21 26.50
C GLY A 153 -8.61 -0.58 25.11
N VAL A 154 -7.42 -0.33 24.56
CA VAL A 154 -7.21 0.23 23.22
C VAL A 154 -6.67 -0.85 22.30
N TYR A 155 -7.20 -0.91 21.08
CA TYR A 155 -6.83 -1.90 20.06
C TYR A 155 -6.58 -1.19 18.73
N TYR A 156 -5.59 -1.68 17.99
CA TYR A 156 -5.25 -1.14 16.67
C TYR A 156 -5.53 -2.17 15.59
N ARG A 157 -6.07 -1.69 14.47
CA ARG A 157 -6.17 -2.47 13.24
C ARG A 157 -4.85 -2.37 12.50
N GLN A 158 -4.23 -3.51 12.21
CA GLN A 158 -3.06 -3.54 11.34
C GLN A 158 -3.45 -3.14 9.90
N PRO A 159 -2.67 -2.27 9.23
CA PRO A 159 -2.95 -1.82 7.87
C PRO A 159 -2.60 -2.86 6.78
#